data_AF-F3G2A4-F1
#
_entry.id   AF-F3G2A4-F1
#
_cell.length_a   1.000
_cell.length_b   1.000
_cell.length_c   1.000
_cell.angle_alpha   90.00
_cell.angle_beta   90.00
_cell.angle_gamma   90.00
#
_symmetry.space_group_name_H-M   'P 1'
#
loop_
_entity.id
_entity.type
_entity.pdbx_description
1 polymer ?
#
loop_
_entity_poly.entity_id
_entity_poly.type
_entity_poly.pdbx_seq_one_letter_code
_entity_poly.pdbx_strand_id
1 'polypeptide(L)' 'MRPQTSFIFDLDGTLTDSVYQNVAAWKEALDAEKIPLAMWRIHRKIGMSGGLMLKSL' A
#
# COMPACT_ATOMS: atom_id res chain seq x y z
N MET A 1 -0.21 25.50 30.80
CA MET A 1 -0.62 24.16 30.33
C MET A 1 0.57 23.52 29.64
N ARG A 2 0.83 22.21 29.84
CA ARG A 2 1.84 21.50 29.03
C ARG A 2 1.28 21.28 27.62
N PRO A 3 2.08 21.41 26.55
CA PRO A 3 1.63 21.05 25.20
C PRO A 3 1.18 19.59 25.19
N GLN A 4 -0.04 19.33 24.69
CA GLN A 4 -0.50 17.97 24.44
C GLN A 4 0.06 17.50 23.10
N THR A 5 0.46 16.23 23.04
CA THR A 5 0.95 15.62 21.81
C THR A 5 -0.22 15.41 20.84
N SER A 6 -0.07 15.92 19.62
CA SER A 6 -0.98 15.62 18.51
C SER A 6 -0.55 14.34 17.80
N PHE A 7 -1.52 13.61 17.24
CA PHE A 7 -1.28 12.34 16.53
C PHE A 7 -1.81 12.42 15.10
N ILE A 8 -1.09 11.78 14.19
CA ILE A 8 -1.51 11.56 12.81
C ILE A 8 -1.39 10.06 12.57
N PHE A 9 -2.50 9.44 12.17
CA PHE A 9 -2.56 8.01 11.86
C PHE A 9 -2.67 7.83 10.36
N ASP A 10 -1.98 6.81 9.87
CA ASP A 10 -2.26 6.24 8.56
C ASP A 10 -3.63 5.53 8.57
N LEU A 11 -4.20 5.28 7.39
CA LEU A 11 -5.52 4.66 7.24
C LEU A 11 -5.39 3.15 6.98
N ASP A 12 -4.86 2.78 5.81
CA ASP A 12 -4.85 1.41 5.31
C ASP A 12 -3.83 0.54 6.07
N GLY A 13 -4.31 -0.47 6.80
CA GLY A 13 -3.47 -1.32 7.63
C GLY A 13 -3.16 -0.76 9.02
N THR A 14 -3.67 0.44 9.32
CA THR A 14 -3.56 1.05 10.66
C THR A 14 -4.94 1.19 11.32
N LEU A 15 -5.87 1.91 10.70
CA LEU A 15 -7.24 2.08 11.20
C LEU A 15 -8.22 1.09 10.57
N THR A 16 -7.90 0.60 9.37
CA THR A 16 -8.72 -0.38 8.65
C THR A 16 -7.87 -1.58 8.21
N ASP A 17 -8.43 -2.78 8.29
CA ASP A 17 -7.80 -4.00 7.75
C ASP A 17 -8.05 -4.12 6.24
N SER A 18 -7.36 -3.26 5.47
CA SER A 18 -7.57 -3.05 4.03
C SER A 18 -6.33 -3.33 3.17
N VAL A 19 -5.18 -3.66 3.77
CA VAL A 19 -3.90 -3.86 3.04
C VAL A 19 -3.97 -5.03 2.08
N TYR A 20 -4.57 -6.15 2.49
CA TYR A 20 -4.65 -7.35 1.63
C TYR A 20 -5.53 -7.12 0.40
N GLN A 21 -6.62 -6.36 0.57
CA GLN A 21 -7.50 -5.96 -0.53
C GLN A 21 -6.76 -5.02 -1.48
N ASN A 22 -5.94 -4.10 -0.97
CA ASN A 22 -5.09 -3.22 -1.78
C ASN A 22 -4.04 -4.03 -2.57
N VAL A 23 -3.40 -5.03 -1.95
CA VAL A 23 -2.48 -5.95 -2.64
C VAL A 23 -3.19 -6.71 -3.76
N ALA A 24 -4.40 -7.22 -3.50
CA ALA A 24 -5.17 -7.95 -4.50
C ALA A 24 -5.52 -7.06 -5.70
N ALA A 25 -5.95 -5.82 -5.46
CA ALA A 25 -6.25 -4.85 -6.51
C ALA A 25 -5.03 -4.54 -7.39
N TRP A 26 -3.86 -4.32 -6.79
CA TRP A 26 -2.62 -4.14 -7.55
C TRP A 26 -2.19 -5.38 -8.31
N LYS A 27 -2.38 -6.57 -7.72
CA LYS A 27 -2.07 -7.84 -8.38
C LYS A 27 -2.92 -8.02 -9.63
N GLU A 28 -4.24 -7.79 -9.52
CA GLU A 28 -5.18 -7.83 -10.64
C GLU A 28 -4.78 -6.84 -11.75
N ALA A 29 -4.48 -5.59 -11.39
CA ALA A 29 -4.08 -4.56 -12.35
C ALA A 29 -2.77 -4.90 -13.08
N LEU A 30 -1.74 -5.37 -12.36
CA LEU A 30 -0.46 -5.74 -12.95
C LEU A 30 -0.57 -6.98 -13.84
N ASP A 31 -1.41 -7.95 -13.45
CA ASP A 31 -1.66 -9.14 -14.26
C ASP A 31 -2.41 -8.80 -15.56
N ALA A 32 -3.35 -7.85 -15.52
CA ALA A 32 -4.03 -7.33 -16.71
C ALA A 32 -3.05 -6.69 -17.71
N GLU A 33 -2.02 -6.01 -17.20
CA GLU A 33 -0.92 -5.44 -17.99
C GLU A 33 0.18 -6.44 -18.33
N LYS A 34 0.00 -7.73 -18.03
CA LYS A 34 0.96 -8.82 -18.28
C LYS A 34 2.32 -8.60 -17.58
N ILE A 35 2.30 -7.98 -16.40
CA ILE A 35 3.47 -7.78 -15.53
C ILE A 35 3.40 -8.78 -14.38
N PRO A 36 3.94 -10.01 -14.53
CA PRO A 36 3.83 -11.03 -13.50
C PRO A 36 4.68 -10.66 -12.29
N LEU A 37 4.03 -10.26 -11.20
CA LEU A 37 4.68 -9.98 -9.93
C LEU A 37 4.14 -10.87 -8.81
N ALA A 38 5.03 -11.37 -7.96
CA ALA A 38 4.63 -12.10 -6.77
C ALA A 38 3.98 -11.15 -5.74
N MET A 39 2.88 -11.56 -5.10
CA MET A 39 2.13 -10.71 -4.18
C MET A 39 2.96 -10.16 -3.02
N TRP A 40 3.96 -10.91 -2.52
CA TRP A 40 4.85 -10.43 -1.46
C TRP A 40 5.71 -9.23 -1.90
N ARG A 41 6.02 -9.09 -3.19
CA ARG A 41 6.71 -7.91 -3.73
C ARG A 41 5.79 -6.69 -3.76
N ILE A 42 4.52 -6.89 -4.09
CA ILE A 42 3.47 -5.84 -4.06
C ILE A 42 3.21 -5.40 -2.61
N HIS A 43 3.04 -6.37 -1.71
CA HIS A 43 2.77 -6.12 -0.29
C HIS A 43 3.84 -5.25 0.38
N ARG A 44 5.13 -5.46 0.07
CA ARG A 44 6.24 -4.62 0.56
C ARG A 44 6.23 -3.15 0.09
N LYS A 45 5.35 -2.80 -0.84
CA LYS A 45 5.24 -1.45 -1.44
C LYS A 45 3.94 -0.74 -1.09
N ILE A 46 3.01 -1.39 -0.41
CA ILE A 46 1.79 -0.75 0.10
C ILE A 46 2.18 0.33 1.11
N GLY A 47 1.51 1.48 1.03
CA GLY A 47 1.87 2.72 1.74
C GLY A 47 2.73 3.70 0.91
N MET A 48 3.29 3.26 -0.22
CA MET A 48 3.86 4.18 -1.22
C MET A 48 2.78 4.71 -2.14
N SER A 49 2.99 5.90 -2.72
CA SER A 49 2.15 6.35 -3.84
C SER A 49 2.33 5.40 -5.03
N GLY A 50 1.26 5.18 -5.81
CA GLY A 50 1.30 4.25 -6.95
C GLY A 50 2.39 4.57 -7.97
N GLY A 51 2.63 5.86 -8.25
CA GLY A 51 3.72 6.28 -9.14
C GLY A 51 5.12 5.94 -8.61
N LEU A 52 5.33 6.02 -7.30
CA LEU A 52 6.61 5.63 -6.68
C LEU A 52 6.76 4.11 -6.65
N MET A 53 5.68 3.38 -6.34
CA MET A 53 5.64 1.93 -6.41
C MET A 53 6.06 1.46 -7.81
N LEU A 54 5.40 1.94 -8.86
CA LEU A 54 5.63 1.53 -10.26
C LEU A 54 7.07 1.79 -10.72
N LYS A 55 7.68 2.91 -10.30
CA LYS A 55 9.08 3.22 -10.60
C LYS A 55 10.07 2.28 -9.91
N SER A 56 9.63 1.53 -8.91
CA SER A 56 10.48 0.67 -8.07
C SER A 56 10.20 -0.83 -8.22
N LEU A 57 9.38 -1.21 -9.21
CA LEU A 57 8.97 -2.59 -9.49
C LEU A 57 10.08 -3.43 -10.14
#